data_AF-A0A843L242-F1
#
_entry.id   AF-A0A843L242-F1
#
_cell.length_a   1.000
_cell.length_b   1.000
_cell.length_c   1.000
_cell.angle_alpha   90.00
_cell.angle_beta   90.00
_cell.angle_gamma   90.00
#
_symmetry.space_group_name_H-M   'P 1'
#
loop_
_entity.id
_entity.type
_entity.pdbx_description
1 polymer ?
#
loop_
_entity_poly.entity_id
_entity_poly.type
_entity_poly.pdbx_seq_one_letter_code
_entity_poly.pdbx_strand_id
1 'polypeptide(L)'
;MEQELIQILEMLAALVLAIVAYWQNRGKKVAELAKDEAVAGLHLAEAQQWEAEAEKADVVAFFDPQDDRVTEPPENVPARSWKMNDETKRWVTVGHTPDEQASLLKQIADAEEQKKYHYFISVPGCFYEIEYGLLKGGGKG
;
A
#
# COMPACT_ATOMS: atom_id res chain seq x y z
N MET A 1 18.04 84.21 1.64
CA MET A 1 17.12 83.83 2.74
C MET A 1 15.85 83.15 2.22
N GLU A 2 15.18 83.62 1.17
CA GLU A 2 13.94 82.97 0.67
C GLU A 2 14.16 81.62 -0.05
N GLN A 3 15.21 81.48 -0.87
CA GLN A 3 15.50 80.22 -1.58
C GLN A 3 15.85 79.05 -0.65
N GLU A 4 16.60 79.30 0.43
CA GLU A 4 16.94 78.27 1.42
C GLU A 4 15.70 77.76 2.16
N LEU A 5 14.76 78.66 2.46
CA LEU A 5 13.48 78.31 3.08
C LEU A 5 12.63 77.40 2.18
N ILE A 6 12.57 77.69 0.87
CA ILE A 6 11.88 76.84 -0.11
C ILE A 6 12.54 75.45 -0.19
N GLN A 7 13.87 75.40 -0.25
CA GLN A 7 14.61 74.14 -0.31
C GLN A 7 14.42 73.27 0.95
N ILE A 8 14.36 73.88 2.14
CA ILE A 8 14.06 73.16 3.40
C ILE A 8 12.64 72.58 3.36
N LEU A 9 11.65 73.34 2.87
CA LEU A 9 10.26 72.87 2.76
C LEU A 9 10.12 71.72 1.75
N GLU A 10 10.81 71.76 0.62
CA GLU A 10 10.85 70.67 -0.36
C GLU A 10 11.46 69.39 0.22
N MET A 11 12.56 69.53 0.97
CA MET A 11 13.20 68.40 1.64
C MET A 11 12.29 67.77 2.70
N LEU A 12 11.54 68.60 3.45
CA LEU A 12 10.54 68.11 4.41
C LEU A 12 9.37 67.41 3.69
N ALA A 13 8.90 67.95 2.56
CA ALA A 13 7.86 67.31 1.76
C ALA A 13 8.33 65.95 1.20
N ALA A 14 9.57 65.88 0.69
CA ALA A 14 10.17 64.64 0.22
C ALA A 14 10.31 63.60 1.36
N LEU A 15 10.70 64.03 2.56
CA LEU A 15 10.78 63.16 3.73
C LEU A 15 9.41 62.58 4.11
N VAL A 16 8.35 63.41 4.13
CA VAL A 16 6.99 62.95 4.42
C VAL A 16 6.53 61.93 3.37
N LEU A 17 6.76 62.19 2.07
CA LEU A 17 6.42 61.26 1.00
C LEU A 17 7.17 59.92 1.13
N ALA A 18 8.45 59.96 1.50
CA ALA A 18 9.24 58.75 1.75
C ALA A 18 8.69 57.93 2.93
N ILE A 19 8.25 58.57 4.01
CA ILE A 19 7.64 57.89 5.17
C ILE A 19 6.32 57.22 4.76
N VAL A 20 5.45 57.93 4.02
CA VAL A 20 4.18 57.37 3.53
C VAL A 20 4.43 56.19 2.59
N ALA A 21 5.37 56.32 1.65
CA ALA A 21 5.74 55.25 0.72
C ALA A 21 6.29 54.02 1.47
N TYR A 22 7.08 54.21 2.52
CA TYR A 22 7.59 53.11 3.35
C TYR A 22 6.45 52.34 4.03
N TRP A 23 5.46 53.04 4.61
CA TRP A 23 4.31 52.39 5.24
C TRP A 23 3.43 51.64 4.24
N GLN A 24 3.16 52.24 3.07
CA GLN A 24 2.41 51.59 2.01
C GLN A 24 3.12 50.32 1.50
N ASN A 25 4.44 50.40 1.29
CA ASN A 25 5.22 49.25 0.86
C ASN A 25 5.22 48.14 1.92
N ARG A 26 5.36 48.49 3.20
CA ARG A 26 5.28 47.54 4.31
C ARG A 26 3.91 46.86 4.40
N GLY A 27 2.83 47.62 4.27
CA GLY A 27 1.47 47.07 4.26
C GLY A 27 1.23 46.11 3.08
N LYS A 28 1.71 46.46 1.89
CA LYS A 28 1.64 45.59 0.71
C LYS A 28 2.38 44.26 0.92
N LYS A 29 3.59 44.30 1.46
CA LYS A 29 4.38 43.09 1.75
C LYS A 29 3.69 42.16 2.75
N VAL A 30 3.06 42.71 3.79
CA VAL A 30 2.29 41.91 4.75
C VAL A 30 1.07 41.26 4.10
N ALA A 31 0.37 42.01 3.24
CA ALA A 31 -0.79 41.48 2.51
C ALA A 31 -0.41 40.42 1.47
N GLU A 32 0.76 40.54 0.84
CA GLU A 32 1.31 39.56 -0.09
C GLU A 32 1.68 38.26 0.64
N LEU A 33 2.42 38.35 1.75
CA LEU A 33 2.74 37.19 2.59
C LEU A 33 1.48 36.46 3.10
N ALA A 34 0.47 37.19 3.57
CA ALA A 34 -0.77 36.60 4.04
C ALA A 34 -1.54 35.88 2.91
N LYS A 35 -1.46 36.37 1.67
CA LYS A 35 -2.05 35.69 0.51
C LYS A 35 -1.27 34.44 0.16
N ASP A 36 0.05 34.50 0.16
CA ASP A 36 0.91 33.35 -0.13
C ASP A 36 0.70 32.24 0.90
N GLU A 37 0.61 32.58 2.19
CA GLU A 37 0.28 31.63 3.26
C GLU A 37 -1.12 31.03 3.08
N ALA A 38 -2.12 31.82 2.70
CA ALA A 38 -3.48 31.33 2.46
C ALA A 38 -3.54 30.37 1.25
N VAL A 39 -2.82 30.68 0.17
CA VAL A 39 -2.72 29.82 -1.02
C VAL A 39 -1.99 28.51 -0.67
N ALA A 40 -0.88 28.59 0.08
CA ALA A 40 -0.18 27.41 0.55
C ALA A 40 -1.06 26.54 1.44
N GLY A 41 -1.83 27.14 2.36
CA GLY A 41 -2.80 26.42 3.19
C GLY A 41 -3.90 25.74 2.39
N LEU A 42 -4.39 26.38 1.34
CA LEU A 42 -5.41 25.80 0.45
C LEU A 42 -4.87 24.59 -0.32
N HIS A 43 -3.66 24.66 -0.86
CA HIS A 43 -3.02 23.52 -1.53
C HIS A 43 -2.74 22.34 -0.59
N LEU A 44 -2.34 22.62 0.65
CA LEU A 44 -2.18 21.57 1.66
C LEU A 44 -3.51 20.89 1.98
N ALA A 45 -4.59 21.67 2.10
CA ALA A 45 -5.93 21.12 2.33
C ALA A 45 -6.43 20.29 1.14
N GLU A 46 -6.18 20.73 -0.09
CA GLU A 46 -6.50 19.98 -1.31
C GLU A 46 -5.74 18.65 -1.37
N ALA A 47 -4.44 18.66 -1.04
CA ALA A 47 -3.63 17.43 -0.98
C ALA A 47 -4.18 16.45 0.10
N GLN A 48 -4.54 16.95 1.27
CA GLN A 48 -5.15 16.14 2.32
C GLN A 48 -6.51 15.57 1.91
N GLN A 49 -7.32 16.34 1.17
CA GLN A 49 -8.59 15.85 0.63
C GLN A 49 -8.36 14.73 -0.38
N TRP A 50 -7.39 14.89 -1.29
CA TRP A 50 -7.05 13.86 -2.26
C TRP A 50 -6.60 12.55 -1.59
N GLU A 51 -5.73 12.64 -0.59
CA GLU A 51 -5.30 11.46 0.19
C GLU A 51 -6.48 10.79 0.89
N ALA A 52 -7.36 11.58 1.54
CA ALA A 52 -8.54 11.04 2.21
C ALA A 52 -9.54 10.40 1.21
N GLU A 53 -9.68 10.96 0.01
CA GLU A 53 -10.50 10.39 -1.06
C GLU A 53 -9.91 9.07 -1.60
N ALA A 54 -8.58 8.99 -1.70
CA ALA A 54 -7.88 7.76 -2.10
C ALA A 54 -8.05 6.65 -1.04
N GLU A 55 -7.82 6.95 0.24
CA GLU A 55 -8.05 5.99 1.34
C GLU A 55 -9.50 5.52 1.39
N LYS A 56 -10.46 6.44 1.17
CA LYS A 56 -11.87 6.10 1.10
C LYS A 56 -12.17 5.17 -0.09
N ALA A 57 -11.57 5.41 -1.24
CA ALA A 57 -11.75 4.56 -2.41
C ALA A 57 -11.23 3.14 -2.16
N ASP A 58 -10.09 2.99 -1.50
CA ASP A 58 -9.52 1.68 -1.13
C ASP A 58 -10.45 0.91 -0.17
N VAL A 59 -11.02 1.59 0.84
CA VAL A 59 -11.99 0.97 1.75
C VAL A 59 -13.25 0.54 1.00
N VAL A 60 -13.77 1.38 0.09
CA VAL A 60 -14.95 1.03 -0.71
C VAL A 60 -14.67 -0.18 -1.59
N ALA A 61 -13.50 -0.23 -2.24
CA ALA A 61 -13.09 -1.36 -3.08
C ALA A 61 -12.99 -2.66 -2.27
N PHE A 62 -12.44 -2.61 -1.04
CA PHE A 62 -12.35 -3.78 -0.17
C PHE A 62 -13.72 -4.41 0.17
N PHE A 63 -14.78 -3.60 0.23
CA PHE A 63 -16.14 -4.05 0.53
C PHE A 63 -17.02 -4.26 -0.71
N ASP A 64 -16.49 -4.11 -1.93
CA ASP A 64 -17.23 -4.39 -3.14
C ASP A 64 -17.39 -5.91 -3.33
N PRO A 65 -18.62 -6.46 -3.25
CA PRO A 65 -18.85 -7.89 -3.42
C PRO A 65 -18.64 -8.37 -4.87
N GLN A 66 -18.34 -7.48 -5.82
CA GLN A 66 -17.93 -7.81 -7.19
C GLN A 66 -16.41 -7.72 -7.39
N ASP A 67 -15.66 -7.20 -6.40
CA ASP A 67 -14.19 -7.15 -6.47
C ASP A 67 -13.58 -8.47 -5.97
N ASP A 68 -13.32 -9.37 -6.91
CA ASP A 68 -12.70 -10.67 -6.65
C ASP A 68 -11.18 -10.57 -6.37
N ARG A 69 -10.55 -9.38 -6.42
CA ARG A 69 -9.10 -9.22 -6.15
C ARG A 69 -8.71 -9.63 -4.74
N VAL A 70 -9.63 -9.55 -3.77
CA VAL A 70 -9.41 -10.04 -2.40
C VAL A 70 -9.17 -11.56 -2.38
N THR A 71 -9.62 -12.27 -3.42
CA THR A 71 -9.41 -13.71 -3.59
C THR A 71 -8.19 -14.06 -4.43
N GLU A 72 -7.54 -13.08 -5.08
CA GLU A 72 -6.36 -13.32 -5.89
C GLU A 72 -5.16 -13.68 -4.99
N PRO A 73 -4.64 -14.92 -5.08
CA PRO A 73 -3.49 -15.31 -4.28
C PRO A 73 -2.28 -14.44 -4.67
N PRO A 74 -1.41 -14.08 -3.71
CA PRO A 74 -0.22 -13.31 -4.00
C PRO A 74 0.65 -14.02 -5.05
N GLU A 75 1.16 -13.25 -6.02
CA GLU A 75 1.91 -13.74 -7.18
C GLU A 75 3.14 -14.59 -6.78
N ASN A 76 3.72 -14.31 -5.61
CA ASN A 76 4.85 -15.04 -5.07
C ASN A 76 4.51 -15.67 -3.71
N VAL A 77 3.92 -16.87 -3.77
CA VAL A 77 3.74 -17.68 -2.57
C VAL A 77 5.09 -18.29 -2.19
N PRO A 78 5.60 -18.08 -0.96
CA PRO A 78 6.90 -18.60 -0.54
C PRO A 78 7.05 -20.09 -0.84
N ALA A 79 8.26 -20.54 -1.22
CA ALA A 79 8.52 -21.94 -1.56
C ALA A 79 8.04 -22.96 -0.51
N ARG A 80 7.97 -22.54 0.77
CA ARG A 80 7.44 -23.33 1.89
C ARG A 80 5.97 -23.72 1.73
N SER A 81 5.20 -22.94 0.98
CA SER A 81 3.76 -23.15 0.76
C SER A 81 3.47 -24.15 -0.36
N TRP A 82 4.50 -24.71 -1.01
CA TRP A 82 4.37 -25.78 -2.00
C TRP A 82 4.87 -27.11 -1.46
N LYS A 83 5.78 -27.06 -0.48
CA LYS A 83 6.39 -28.24 0.13
C LYS A 83 5.55 -28.70 1.31
N MET A 84 5.14 -29.95 1.26
CA MET A 84 4.50 -30.59 2.41
C MET A 84 5.55 -30.82 3.50
N ASN A 85 5.22 -30.47 4.75
CA ASN A 85 6.12 -30.65 5.88
C ASN A 85 6.32 -32.14 6.21
N ASP A 86 7.43 -32.48 6.87
CA ASP A 86 7.78 -33.87 7.18
C ASP A 86 6.77 -34.53 8.12
N GLU A 87 6.12 -33.74 9.00
CA GLU A 87 5.07 -34.23 9.89
C GLU A 87 3.82 -34.68 9.13
N THR A 88 3.37 -33.92 8.13
CA THR A 88 2.22 -34.31 7.29
C THR A 88 2.60 -35.47 6.38
N LYS A 89 3.83 -35.51 5.84
CA LYS A 89 4.33 -36.68 5.09
C LYS A 89 4.33 -37.95 5.95
N ARG A 90 4.69 -37.85 7.23
CA ARG A 90 4.57 -38.96 8.18
C ARG A 90 3.12 -39.32 8.43
N TRP A 91 2.24 -38.34 8.63
CA TRP A 91 0.82 -38.59 8.89
C TRP A 91 0.14 -39.32 7.72
N VAL A 92 0.41 -38.90 6.48
CA VAL A 92 -0.13 -39.51 5.25
C VAL A 92 0.36 -40.94 5.04
N THR A 93 1.56 -41.27 5.52
CA THR A 93 2.17 -42.60 5.34
C THR A 93 1.86 -43.58 6.48
N VAL A 94 1.37 -43.10 7.63
CA VAL A 94 1.01 -43.95 8.77
C VAL A 94 -0.10 -44.94 8.40
N GLY A 95 0.15 -46.22 8.67
CA GLY A 95 -0.83 -47.30 8.49
C GLY A 95 -0.87 -47.91 7.08
N HIS A 96 -0.05 -47.42 6.14
CA HIS A 96 0.13 -48.02 4.81
C HIS A 96 1.30 -48.99 4.77
N THR A 97 1.29 -49.90 3.79
CA THR A 97 2.42 -50.81 3.54
C THR A 97 3.66 -50.04 3.04
N PRO A 98 4.89 -50.55 3.20
CA PRO A 98 6.10 -49.86 2.75
C PRO A 98 6.08 -49.44 1.27
N ASP A 99 5.49 -50.28 0.40
CA ASP A 99 5.35 -49.98 -1.03
C ASP A 99 4.37 -48.83 -1.29
N GLU A 100 3.25 -48.79 -0.57
CA GLU A 100 2.27 -47.69 -0.63
C GLU A 100 2.83 -46.40 -0.06
N GLN A 101 3.60 -46.47 1.03
CA GLN A 101 4.29 -45.31 1.60
C GLN A 101 5.27 -44.70 0.59
N ALA A 102 6.07 -45.54 -0.08
CA ALA A 102 7.00 -45.08 -1.11
C ALA A 102 6.26 -44.45 -2.31
N SER A 103 5.12 -45.04 -2.70
CA SER A 103 4.27 -44.50 -3.76
C SER A 103 3.69 -43.12 -3.40
N LEU A 104 3.17 -42.94 -2.19
CA LEU A 104 2.63 -41.66 -1.72
C LEU A 104 3.71 -40.58 -1.67
N LEU A 105 4.88 -40.90 -1.12
CA LEU A 105 6.00 -39.96 -1.03
C LEU A 105 6.51 -39.56 -2.42
N LYS A 106 6.51 -40.49 -3.38
CA LYS A 106 6.87 -40.19 -4.77
C LYS A 106 5.87 -39.25 -5.43
N GLN A 107 4.57 -39.52 -5.28
CA GLN A 107 3.52 -38.64 -5.82
C GLN A 107 3.60 -37.22 -5.26
N ILE A 108 3.89 -37.08 -3.96
CA ILE A 108 4.13 -35.78 -3.32
C ILE A 108 5.37 -35.10 -3.90
N ALA A 109 6.49 -35.83 -4.04
CA ALA A 109 7.72 -35.27 -4.60
C ALA A 109 7.55 -34.79 -6.05
N ASP A 110 6.86 -35.57 -6.89
CA ASP A 110 6.57 -35.23 -8.28
C ASP A 110 5.67 -33.98 -8.37
N ALA A 111 4.71 -33.82 -7.44
CA ALA A 111 3.84 -32.64 -7.35
C ALA A 111 4.57 -31.39 -6.84
N GLU A 112 5.47 -31.56 -5.86
CA GLU A 112 6.35 -30.51 -5.34
C GLU A 112 7.32 -30.00 -6.42
N GLU A 113 7.87 -30.89 -7.25
CA GLU A 113 8.73 -30.53 -8.38
C GLU A 113 7.97 -29.74 -9.45
N GLN A 114 6.74 -30.15 -9.75
CA GLN A 114 5.84 -29.48 -10.70
C GLN A 114 5.22 -28.18 -10.14
N LYS A 115 5.48 -27.83 -8.87
CA LYS A 115 4.89 -26.66 -8.18
C LYS A 115 3.37 -26.61 -8.31
N LYS A 116 2.70 -27.76 -8.16
CA LYS A 116 1.24 -27.81 -8.17
C LYS A 116 0.68 -27.25 -6.87
N TYR A 117 -0.26 -26.31 -6.97
CA TYR A 117 -0.92 -25.74 -5.78
C TYR A 117 -2.01 -26.69 -5.30
N HIS A 118 -2.63 -27.45 -6.20
CA HIS A 118 -3.70 -28.39 -5.89
C HIS A 118 -3.44 -29.72 -6.61
N TYR A 119 -3.48 -30.82 -5.86
CA TYR A 119 -3.30 -32.16 -6.41
C TYR A 119 -3.89 -33.25 -5.50
N PHE A 120 -4.09 -34.44 -6.09
CA PHE A 120 -4.52 -35.63 -5.38
C PHE A 120 -3.40 -36.67 -5.36
N ILE A 121 -3.26 -37.36 -4.24
CA ILE A 121 -2.43 -38.56 -4.12
C ILE A 121 -3.31 -39.73 -3.69
N SER A 122 -3.00 -40.91 -4.19
CA SER A 122 -3.83 -42.08 -3.93
C SER A 122 -3.03 -43.38 -3.85
N VAL A 123 -3.54 -44.28 -3.02
CA VAL A 123 -3.15 -45.70 -2.91
C VAL A 123 -4.42 -46.55 -2.97
N PRO A 124 -4.34 -47.87 -3.18
CA PRO A 124 -5.53 -48.72 -3.22
C PRO A 124 -6.41 -48.52 -1.98
N GLY A 125 -7.65 -48.04 -2.18
CA GLY A 125 -8.63 -47.81 -1.10
C GLY A 125 -8.45 -46.52 -0.29
N CYS A 126 -7.52 -45.62 -0.66
CA CYS A 126 -7.38 -44.32 0.02
C CYS A 126 -6.93 -43.20 -0.94
N PHE A 127 -7.49 -42.01 -0.79
CA PHE A 127 -7.02 -40.80 -1.48
C PHE A 127 -6.92 -39.63 -0.51
N TYR A 128 -6.02 -38.70 -0.83
CA TYR A 128 -5.85 -37.44 -0.13
C TYR A 128 -5.86 -36.28 -1.13
N GLU A 129 -6.52 -35.20 -0.75
CA GLU A 129 -6.54 -33.92 -1.45
C GLU A 129 -5.56 -32.96 -0.77
N ILE A 130 -4.63 -32.41 -1.55
CA ILE A 130 -3.59 -31.50 -1.06
C ILE A 130 -3.74 -30.15 -1.75
N GLU A 131 -3.67 -29.09 -0.95
CA GLU A 131 -3.67 -27.71 -1.42
C GLU A 131 -2.56 -26.93 -0.70
N TYR A 132 -1.67 -26.26 -1.43
CA TYR A 132 -0.50 -25.54 -0.90
C TYR A 132 0.34 -26.36 0.11
N GLY A 133 0.56 -27.64 -0.20
CA GLY A 133 1.30 -28.56 0.66
C GLY A 133 0.57 -28.94 1.97
N LEU A 134 -0.66 -28.46 2.16
CA LEU A 134 -1.54 -28.78 3.29
C LEU A 134 -2.57 -29.82 2.87
N LEU A 135 -2.90 -30.71 3.81
CA LEU A 135 -3.92 -31.74 3.57
C LEU A 135 -5.31 -31.11 3.76
N LYS A 136 -6.08 -31.03 2.69
CA LYS A 136 -7.43 -30.44 2.69
C LYS A 136 -8.51 -31.47 3.03
N GLY A 137 -8.28 -32.72 2.65
CA GLY A 137 -9.20 -33.82 2.95
C GLY A 137 -8.66 -35.16 2.51
N GLY A 138 -9.36 -36.23 2.88
CA GLY A 138 -9.05 -37.57 2.41
C GLY A 138 -10.22 -38.52 2.64
N GLY A 139 -10.29 -39.55 1.82
CA GLY A 139 -11.34 -40.56 1.88
C GLY A 139 -10.73 -41.96 1.84
N LYS A 140 -11.27 -42.85 2.67
CA LYS A 140 -10.97 -44.28 2.63
C LYS A 140 -12.21 -45.01 2.12
N GLY A 141 -12.05 -45.77 1.04
CA GLY A 141 -13.11 -46.49 0.32
C GLY A 141 -12.91 -47.99 0.36
#